data_AF-A0A9E2G726-F1
#
_entry.id   AF-A0A9E2G726-F1
#
_cell.length_a   1.000
_cell.length_b   1.000
_cell.length_c   1.000
_cell.angle_alpha   90.00
_cell.angle_beta   90.00
_cell.angle_gamma   90.00
#
_symmetry.space_group_name_H-M   'P 1'
#
loop_
_entity.id
_entity.type
_entity.pdbx_description
1 polymer ?
#
loop_
_entity_poly.entity_id
_entity_poly.type
_entity_poly.pdbx_seq_one_letter_code
_entity_poly.pdbx_strand_id
1 'polypeptide(L)'
;MKTTLPVLLLALLACTPDKIRVQPNDVRTLQVRRFDGATRFCPGEFIQVEMVANLKDGTVCSNLRTDTGCRKQKNAVLDPKSVALFAEPARWVSSTLFRLQTPPNPLATWKDGIELRGWIQSTGTKYPLRTEQVSRRLLPTYLCHSQISQVFSDGQAYTATPGRRGPNLTVLVTALPSPYYPDAVLVKVVSGSQVRYYISQDAGNPVTVVSQGQRGGNGHDGDTGRRGADGQNATSDCGNGGDGGNGGDGGDGGPGAQGGPGGDVMVVFDKTNIEALERRVIVRSVGGPGGWGGRGGSGGSGGNGGSGRSGTNCSGSSGTAGTAGRSGSDGPAGHHGYPGRVGQSLGVRDEMFAPELPTFKELEIRLGL
;
A
#
# COMPACT_ATOMS: atom_id res chain seq x y z
N MET A 1 12.86 -8.35 -48.79
CA MET A 1 13.94 -7.96 -47.87
C MET A 1 13.37 -7.89 -46.46
N LYS A 2 13.64 -8.89 -45.62
CA LYS A 2 13.20 -8.97 -44.22
C LYS A 2 14.43 -8.76 -43.35
N THR A 3 14.56 -7.60 -42.71
CA THR A 3 15.60 -7.30 -41.72
C THR A 3 15.11 -7.71 -40.34
N THR A 4 15.50 -8.90 -39.91
CA THR A 4 15.41 -9.36 -38.52
C THR A 4 16.54 -8.76 -37.70
N LEU A 5 16.21 -7.84 -36.79
CA LEU A 5 17.13 -7.32 -35.77
C LEU A 5 17.35 -8.41 -34.70
N PRO A 6 18.59 -8.81 -34.37
CA PRO A 6 18.86 -9.67 -33.23
C PRO A 6 18.81 -8.82 -31.95
N VAL A 7 17.85 -9.14 -31.07
CA VAL A 7 17.82 -8.62 -29.69
C VAL A 7 18.94 -9.31 -28.93
N LEU A 8 20.02 -8.57 -28.66
CA LEU A 8 21.16 -9.03 -27.87
C LEU A 8 20.75 -9.07 -26.38
N LEU A 9 20.36 -10.26 -25.93
CA LEU A 9 20.04 -10.54 -24.52
C LEU A 9 21.36 -10.64 -23.73
N LEU A 10 21.92 -9.51 -23.31
CA LEU A 10 23.01 -9.49 -22.32
C LEU A 10 22.44 -9.91 -20.97
N ALA A 11 22.59 -11.20 -20.64
CA ALA A 11 22.36 -11.71 -19.31
C ALA A 11 23.34 -11.03 -18.34
N LEU A 12 22.85 -10.02 -17.62
CA LEU A 12 23.49 -9.48 -16.44
C LEU A 12 23.54 -10.61 -15.39
N LEU A 13 24.62 -11.38 -15.39
CA LEU A 13 25.00 -12.20 -14.25
C LEU A 13 25.15 -11.24 -13.07
N ALA A 14 24.11 -11.14 -12.24
CA ALA A 14 24.15 -10.35 -11.02
C ALA A 14 25.24 -10.97 -10.13
N CYS A 15 26.42 -10.37 -10.11
CA CYS A 15 27.53 -10.80 -9.26
C CYS A 15 27.09 -10.70 -7.80
N THR A 16 26.73 -11.84 -7.21
CA THR A 16 26.51 -11.93 -5.76
C THR A 16 27.81 -11.58 -5.04
N PRO A 17 27.77 -10.74 -4.00
CA PRO A 17 28.98 -10.33 -3.31
C PRO A 17 29.67 -11.51 -2.63
N ASP A 18 31.00 -11.43 -2.56
CA ASP A 18 31.83 -12.41 -1.87
C ASP A 18 31.55 -12.37 -0.37
N LYS A 19 31.47 -13.54 0.26
CA LYS A 19 31.17 -13.69 1.68
C LYS A 19 32.44 -13.97 2.47
N ILE A 20 32.87 -13.00 3.28
CA ILE A 20 34.12 -13.04 4.03
C ILE A 20 33.86 -13.45 5.47
N ARG A 21 34.49 -14.55 5.88
CA ARG A 21 34.51 -14.97 7.27
C ARG A 21 35.58 -14.18 8.01
N VAL A 22 35.16 -13.47 9.05
CA VAL A 22 36.05 -12.74 9.96
C VAL A 22 36.16 -13.52 11.26
N GLN A 23 37.39 -13.76 11.73
CA GLN A 23 37.59 -14.35 13.04
C GLN A 23 37.37 -13.30 14.13
N PRO A 24 36.71 -13.64 15.24
CA PRO A 24 36.47 -12.70 16.33
C PRO A 24 37.73 -12.00 16.85
N ASN A 25 38.87 -12.71 16.89
CA ASN A 25 40.15 -12.18 17.36
C ASN A 25 40.75 -11.12 16.41
N ASP A 26 40.27 -11.03 15.16
CA ASP A 26 40.74 -10.04 14.19
C ASP A 26 39.96 -8.72 14.29
N VAL A 27 38.85 -8.70 15.04
CA VAL A 27 37.99 -7.52 15.21
C VAL A 27 38.61 -6.59 16.25
N ARG A 28 38.82 -5.33 15.89
CA ARG A 28 39.28 -4.25 16.79
C ARG A 28 38.09 -3.53 17.43
N THR A 29 37.12 -3.11 16.62
CA THR A 29 35.87 -2.51 17.11
C THR A 29 34.69 -3.00 16.29
N LEU A 30 33.51 -3.00 16.90
CA LEU A 30 32.27 -3.47 16.29
C LEU A 30 31.18 -2.41 16.50
N GLN A 31 30.29 -2.26 15.53
CA GLN A 31 29.14 -1.36 15.63
C GLN A 31 27.91 -2.02 15.01
N VAL A 32 26.76 -1.85 15.67
CA VAL A 32 25.44 -2.22 15.13
C VAL A 32 24.61 -0.96 14.91
N ARG A 33 23.95 -0.82 13.76
CA ARG A 33 23.14 0.36 13.41
C ARG A 33 22.12 0.06 12.31
N ARG A 34 21.22 1.01 12.04
CA ARG A 34 20.45 0.98 10.78
C ARG A 34 21.38 1.19 9.59
N PHE A 35 21.11 0.51 8.48
CA PHE A 35 21.89 0.60 7.25
C PHE A 35 21.89 2.02 6.66
N ASP A 36 20.76 2.72 6.75
CA ASP A 36 20.59 4.12 6.35
C ASP A 36 21.26 5.12 7.32
N GLY A 37 21.83 4.65 8.42
CA GLY A 37 22.47 5.48 9.45
C GLY A 37 21.49 6.20 10.39
N ALA A 38 20.18 6.07 10.19
CA ALA A 38 19.19 6.72 11.04
C ALA A 38 19.24 6.16 12.47
N THR A 39 18.92 7.03 13.44
CA THR A 39 18.83 6.67 14.86
C THR A 39 17.40 6.54 15.35
N ARG A 40 16.44 6.91 14.50
CA ARG A 40 15.01 6.88 14.79
C ARG A 40 14.31 5.85 13.92
N PHE A 41 13.13 5.40 14.33
CA PHE A 41 12.30 4.48 13.55
C PHE A 41 10.81 4.75 13.72
N CYS A 42 10.03 4.39 12.70
CA CYS A 42 8.58 4.40 12.69
C CYS A 42 8.01 3.05 13.14
N PRO A 43 7.00 3.01 14.03
CA PRO A 43 6.30 1.78 14.37
C PRO A 43 5.76 1.07 13.13
N GLY A 44 6.01 -0.24 13.02
CA GLY A 44 5.58 -1.08 11.89
C GLY A 44 6.45 -1.00 10.64
N GLU A 45 7.44 -0.12 10.57
CA GLU A 45 8.33 -0.01 9.41
C GLU A 45 9.27 -1.22 9.27
N PHE A 46 9.81 -1.41 8.07
CA PHE A 46 10.89 -2.36 7.84
C PHE A 46 12.23 -1.62 7.81
N ILE A 47 13.18 -2.07 8.63
CA ILE A 47 14.53 -1.53 8.64
C ILE A 47 15.54 -2.64 8.31
N GLN A 48 16.67 -2.23 7.75
CA GLN A 48 17.81 -3.11 7.53
C GLN A 48 18.91 -2.78 8.54
N VAL A 49 19.49 -3.82 9.15
CA VAL A 49 20.47 -3.69 10.23
C VAL A 49 21.86 -4.01 9.71
N GLU A 50 22.76 -3.04 9.89
CA GLU A 50 24.17 -3.15 9.52
C GLU A 50 25.02 -3.47 10.74
N MET A 51 25.86 -4.49 10.60
CA MET A 51 27.00 -4.78 11.47
C MET A 51 28.27 -4.31 10.76
N VAL A 52 29.02 -3.41 11.40
CA VAL A 52 30.29 -2.88 10.89
C VAL A 52 31.43 -3.30 11.82
N ALA A 53 32.39 -4.02 11.28
CA ALA A 53 33.58 -4.47 11.99
C ALA A 53 34.82 -3.74 11.47
N ASN A 54 35.51 -3.03 12.34
CA ASN A 54 36.85 -2.51 12.06
C ASN A 54 37.85 -3.57 12.51
N LEU A 55 38.67 -4.07 11.61
CA LEU A 55 39.64 -5.12 11.88
C LEU A 55 40.98 -4.54 12.33
N LYS A 56 41.82 -5.38 12.94
CA LYS A 56 43.16 -5.00 13.42
C LYS A 56 44.12 -4.58 12.30
N ASP A 57 43.88 -5.05 11.07
CA ASP A 57 44.65 -4.68 9.88
C ASP A 57 44.22 -3.33 9.25
N GLY A 58 43.26 -2.63 9.89
CA GLY A 58 42.72 -1.35 9.43
C GLY A 58 41.58 -1.49 8.42
N THR A 59 41.21 -2.69 8.00
CA THR A 59 40.08 -2.89 7.08
C THR A 59 38.74 -2.73 7.80
N VAL A 60 37.74 -2.22 7.08
CA VAL A 60 36.36 -2.11 7.55
C VAL A 60 35.53 -3.12 6.78
N CYS A 61 34.74 -3.92 7.48
CA CYS A 61 33.86 -4.91 6.87
C CYS A 61 32.41 -4.63 7.29
N SER A 62 31.50 -4.64 6.31
CA SER A 62 30.05 -4.53 6.51
C SER A 62 29.37 -5.81 6.09
N ASN A 63 28.27 -6.18 6.74
CA ASN A 63 27.39 -7.26 6.29
C ASN A 63 26.48 -6.88 5.11
N LEU A 64 26.43 -5.60 4.73
CA LEU A 64 25.51 -5.08 3.70
C LEU A 64 26.19 -4.25 2.61
N ARG A 65 27.23 -3.47 2.95
CA ARG A 65 27.90 -2.55 2.02
C ARG A 65 28.99 -3.24 1.21
N THR A 66 28.72 -3.46 -0.07
CA THR A 66 29.66 -4.07 -1.03
C THR A 66 30.73 -3.07 -1.52
N ASP A 67 30.41 -1.78 -1.47
CA ASP A 67 31.28 -0.65 -1.83
C ASP A 67 32.43 -0.46 -0.82
N THR A 68 32.17 -0.69 0.47
CA THR A 68 33.21 -0.70 1.51
C THR A 68 34.25 -1.81 1.27
N GLY A 69 33.81 -2.95 0.73
CA GLY A 69 34.59 -4.17 0.65
C GLY A 69 34.88 -4.78 2.03
N CYS A 70 35.69 -5.84 2.06
CA CYS A 70 36.17 -6.45 3.29
C CYS A 70 37.51 -7.15 3.03
N ARG A 71 38.50 -7.02 3.94
CA ARG A 71 39.85 -7.58 3.78
C ARG A 71 40.51 -7.25 2.43
N LYS A 72 40.37 -6.00 1.98
CA LYS A 72 40.88 -5.49 0.69
C LYS A 72 40.23 -6.14 -0.55
N GLN A 73 39.20 -6.98 -0.38
CA GLN A 73 38.39 -7.50 -1.48
C GLN A 73 37.24 -6.54 -1.78
N LYS A 74 37.13 -6.13 -3.05
CA LYS A 74 36.00 -5.33 -3.55
C LYS A 74 34.76 -6.23 -3.67
N ASN A 75 33.57 -5.66 -3.54
CA ASN A 75 32.31 -6.42 -3.62
C ASN A 75 32.23 -7.58 -2.61
N ALA A 76 32.80 -7.38 -1.43
CA ALA A 76 32.89 -8.40 -0.39
C ALA A 76 32.23 -7.91 0.91
N VAL A 77 31.42 -8.77 1.53
CA VAL A 77 30.67 -8.49 2.77
C VAL A 77 30.94 -9.54 3.82
N LEU A 78 30.62 -9.25 5.08
CA LEU A 78 30.68 -10.25 6.16
C LEU A 78 29.79 -11.45 5.83
N ASP A 79 30.30 -12.67 6.03
CA ASP A 79 29.51 -13.90 5.90
C ASP A 79 28.34 -13.86 6.90
N PRO A 80 27.07 -13.93 6.44
CA PRO A 80 25.93 -13.85 7.34
C PRO A 80 25.92 -14.91 8.44
N LYS A 81 26.59 -16.05 8.24
CA LYS A 81 26.73 -17.09 9.27
C LYS A 81 27.63 -16.68 10.45
N SER A 82 28.51 -15.70 10.23
CA SER A 82 29.44 -15.18 11.23
C SER A 82 28.86 -14.00 12.02
N VAL A 83 27.73 -13.45 11.60
CA VAL A 83 27.09 -12.28 12.21
C VAL A 83 25.88 -12.72 13.03
N ALA A 84 25.92 -12.48 14.34
CA ALA A 84 24.79 -12.68 15.22
C ALA A 84 24.17 -11.33 15.55
N LEU A 85 22.88 -11.18 15.25
CA LEU A 85 22.13 -9.94 15.45
C LEU A 85 20.81 -10.24 16.18
N PHE A 86 20.49 -9.39 17.14
CA PHE A 86 19.30 -9.44 17.97
C PHE A 86 18.67 -8.06 17.99
N ALA A 87 17.34 -8.02 18.02
CA ALA A 87 16.59 -6.78 18.12
C ALA A 87 15.35 -7.07 18.97
N GLU A 88 15.15 -6.31 20.03
CA GLU A 88 13.99 -6.45 20.90
C GLU A 88 13.34 -5.06 21.10
N PRO A 89 12.00 -4.94 20.96
CA PRO A 89 11.00 -5.98 20.69
C PRO A 89 10.75 -6.24 19.18
N ALA A 90 11.66 -5.84 18.31
CA ALA A 90 11.53 -6.00 16.86
C ALA A 90 11.54 -7.47 16.39
N ARG A 91 10.93 -7.75 15.24
CA ARG A 91 10.87 -9.10 14.66
C ARG A 91 11.69 -9.20 13.38
N TRP A 92 12.60 -10.17 13.31
CA TRP A 92 13.32 -10.48 12.06
C TRP A 92 12.37 -11.01 11.00
N VAL A 93 12.39 -10.39 9.82
CA VAL A 93 11.64 -10.79 8.63
C VAL A 93 12.53 -11.61 7.71
N SER A 94 13.82 -11.27 7.67
CA SER A 94 14.85 -12.04 7.01
C SER A 94 16.17 -11.87 7.76
N SER A 95 16.70 -12.95 8.34
CA SER A 95 18.01 -12.95 8.99
C SER A 95 19.16 -12.89 7.98
N THR A 96 18.96 -13.37 6.75
CA THR A 96 19.97 -13.35 5.69
C THR A 96 20.11 -11.99 5.02
N LEU A 97 18.99 -11.26 4.87
CA LEU A 97 18.99 -9.88 4.37
C LEU A 97 19.11 -8.85 5.50
N PHE A 98 19.21 -9.32 6.76
CA PHE A 98 19.25 -8.49 7.96
C PHE A 98 18.12 -7.46 8.03
N ARG A 99 16.93 -7.90 7.60
CA ARG A 99 15.72 -7.07 7.57
C ARG A 99 14.82 -7.47 8.72
N LEU A 100 14.39 -6.48 9.49
CA LEU A 100 13.43 -6.65 10.58
C LEU A 100 12.24 -5.73 10.38
N GLN A 101 11.13 -6.08 11.02
CA GLN A 101 9.94 -5.25 11.15
C GLN A 101 9.90 -4.72 12.58
N THR A 102 9.81 -3.41 12.74
CA THR A 102 9.61 -2.78 14.03
C THR A 102 8.19 -3.09 14.54
N PRO A 103 7.94 -3.15 15.85
CA PRO A 103 6.61 -3.44 16.37
C PRO A 103 5.57 -2.45 15.84
N PRO A 104 4.46 -2.92 15.24
CA PRO A 104 3.43 -2.03 14.70
C PRO A 104 2.64 -1.32 15.80
N ASN A 105 2.50 -1.94 16.98
CA ASN A 105 1.93 -1.28 18.13
C ASN A 105 2.99 -0.33 18.73
N PRO A 106 2.79 1.01 18.69
CA PRO A 106 3.73 1.95 19.28
C PRO A 106 3.97 1.69 20.77
N LEU A 107 2.97 1.16 21.50
CA LEU A 107 3.08 0.83 22.92
C LEU A 107 4.12 -0.28 23.24
N ALA A 108 4.63 -0.99 22.24
CA ALA A 108 5.71 -1.95 22.45
C ALA A 108 7.10 -1.28 22.55
N THR A 109 7.27 -0.06 22.03
CA THR A 109 8.58 0.60 21.92
C THR A 109 8.62 2.02 22.43
N TRP A 110 7.47 2.59 22.76
CA TRP A 110 7.35 3.98 23.17
C TRP A 110 8.18 4.35 24.42
N LYS A 111 8.46 3.37 25.28
CA LYS A 111 9.24 3.52 26.51
C LYS A 111 10.75 3.38 26.29
N ASP A 112 11.17 2.27 25.69
CA ASP A 112 12.59 1.87 25.62
C ASP A 112 13.17 1.87 24.19
N GLY A 113 12.35 2.17 23.19
CA GLY A 113 12.73 2.07 21.78
C GLY A 113 12.95 0.63 21.33
N ILE A 114 13.94 0.44 20.45
CA ILE A 114 14.42 -0.89 20.03
C ILE A 114 15.89 -0.99 20.40
N GLU A 115 16.26 -2.02 21.15
CA GLU A 115 17.65 -2.33 21.45
C GLU A 115 18.20 -3.30 20.39
N LEU A 116 19.10 -2.81 19.55
CA LEU A 116 19.88 -3.66 18.66
C LEU A 116 21.09 -4.19 19.42
N ARG A 117 21.36 -5.49 19.30
CA ARG A 117 22.55 -6.13 19.87
C ARG A 117 23.20 -7.02 18.81
N GLY A 118 24.51 -7.17 18.86
CA GLY A 118 25.16 -8.18 18.05
C GLY A 118 26.64 -8.38 18.32
N TRP A 119 27.18 -9.43 17.72
CA TRP A 119 28.57 -9.83 17.80
C TRP A 119 28.99 -10.58 16.53
N ILE A 120 30.29 -10.75 16.34
CA ILE A 120 30.86 -11.66 15.34
C ILE A 120 31.24 -12.97 16.04
N GLN A 121 30.96 -14.11 15.41
CA GLN A 121 31.27 -15.43 15.92
C GLN A 121 31.99 -16.32 14.90
N SER A 122 32.84 -17.23 15.37
CA SER A 122 33.45 -18.24 14.51
C SER A 122 32.42 -19.28 14.06
N THR A 123 32.50 -19.71 12.81
CA THR A 123 31.60 -20.71 12.24
C THR A 123 32.29 -22.06 12.09
N GLY A 124 31.58 -23.18 12.33
CA GLY A 124 32.10 -24.53 12.07
C GLY A 124 32.93 -25.15 13.20
N THR A 125 32.96 -24.51 14.37
CA THR A 125 33.64 -25.00 15.58
C THR A 125 32.62 -25.43 16.64
N LYS A 126 32.90 -26.50 17.38
CA LYS A 126 32.03 -26.97 18.50
C LYS A 126 31.81 -25.89 19.57
N TYR A 127 32.82 -25.05 19.80
CA TYR A 127 32.78 -23.93 20.73
C TYR A 127 33.10 -22.64 19.96
N PRO A 128 32.09 -21.91 19.48
CA PRO A 128 32.32 -20.70 18.71
C PRO A 128 32.95 -19.62 19.59
N LEU A 129 34.08 -19.06 19.14
CA LEU A 129 34.60 -17.81 19.68
C LEU A 129 33.63 -16.69 19.31
N ARG A 130 33.51 -15.67 20.16
CA ARG A 130 32.69 -14.48 19.89
C ARG A 130 33.41 -13.21 20.29
N THR A 131 33.13 -12.12 19.60
CA THR A 131 33.53 -10.78 20.05
C THR A 131 32.72 -10.38 21.28
N GLU A 132 33.13 -9.29 21.93
CA GLU A 132 32.24 -8.58 22.85
C GLU A 132 30.95 -8.18 22.11
N GLN A 133 29.83 -8.24 22.83
CA GLN A 133 28.54 -7.82 22.32
C GLN A 133 28.48 -6.30 22.28
N VAL A 134 28.11 -5.74 21.14
CA VAL A 134 27.80 -4.32 21.02
C VAL A 134 26.30 -4.11 20.98
N SER A 135 25.84 -2.97 21.49
CA SER A 135 24.43 -2.60 21.43
C SER A 135 24.23 -1.17 20.94
N ARG A 136 23.03 -0.92 20.40
CA ARG A 136 22.59 0.40 20.00
C ARG A 136 21.08 0.50 20.13
N ARG A 137 20.63 1.53 20.84
CA ARG A 137 19.21 1.86 20.91
C ARG A 137 18.78 2.70 19.71
N LEU A 138 17.67 2.31 19.09
CA LEU A 138 16.92 3.12 18.15
C LEU A 138 15.73 3.74 18.86
N LEU A 139 15.47 5.01 18.59
CA LEU A 139 14.40 5.78 19.22
C LEU A 139 13.15 5.77 18.33
N PRO A 140 11.93 5.67 18.87
CA PRO A 140 10.73 5.81 18.06
C PRO A 140 10.58 7.26 17.57
N THR A 141 10.04 7.45 16.38
CA THR A 141 9.48 8.70 15.89
C THR A 141 8.05 8.46 15.46
N TYR A 142 7.17 9.42 15.71
CA TYR A 142 5.74 9.29 15.40
C TYR A 142 5.27 10.25 14.32
N LEU A 143 6.18 11.00 13.71
CA LEU A 143 5.86 11.87 12.56
C LEU A 143 5.26 11.10 11.39
N CYS A 144 5.61 9.83 11.20
CA CYS A 144 4.97 8.98 10.19
C CYS A 144 3.48 8.70 10.46
N HIS A 145 3.03 8.75 11.72
CA HIS A 145 1.61 8.64 12.03
C HIS A 145 0.84 9.93 11.72
N SER A 146 1.49 11.09 11.74
CA SER A 146 0.85 12.38 11.40
C SER A 146 0.94 12.71 9.91
N GLN A 147 2.00 12.28 9.23
CA GLN A 147 2.21 12.55 7.80
C GLN A 147 1.24 11.80 6.87
N ILE A 148 0.71 10.65 7.32
CA ILE A 148 -0.17 9.81 6.52
C ILE A 148 -1.54 9.72 7.20
N SER A 149 -2.60 9.99 6.44
CA SER A 149 -3.96 9.78 6.92
C SER A 149 -4.21 8.29 7.17
N GLN A 150 -4.66 7.97 8.38
CA GLN A 150 -5.02 6.62 8.80
C GLN A 150 -6.44 6.32 8.29
N VAL A 151 -6.52 5.77 7.08
CA VAL A 151 -7.80 5.48 6.42
C VAL A 151 -8.33 4.10 6.81
N PHE A 152 -9.60 4.06 7.22
CA PHE A 152 -10.36 2.86 7.52
C PHE A 152 -11.49 2.74 6.50
N SER A 153 -11.47 1.68 5.69
CA SER A 153 -12.44 1.46 4.61
C SER A 153 -12.64 -0.03 4.35
N ASP A 154 -13.87 -0.43 4.04
CA ASP A 154 -14.22 -1.82 3.72
C ASP A 154 -14.07 -2.08 2.21
N GLY A 155 -12.84 -2.25 1.72
CA GLY A 155 -12.52 -2.75 0.36
C GLY A 155 -13.15 -1.97 -0.83
N GLN A 156 -13.12 -2.57 -2.03
CA GLN A 156 -13.76 -2.03 -3.25
C GLN A 156 -15.07 -2.77 -3.59
N ALA A 157 -16.06 -2.04 -4.13
CA ALA A 157 -17.32 -2.63 -4.58
C ALA A 157 -17.12 -3.38 -5.90
N TYR A 158 -17.99 -4.34 -6.18
CA TYR A 158 -18.06 -5.01 -7.47
C TYR A 158 -18.75 -4.10 -8.51
N THR A 159 -18.54 -4.37 -9.79
CA THR A 159 -19.17 -3.64 -10.90
C THR A 159 -20.67 -3.42 -10.69
N ALA A 160 -21.13 -2.21 -10.96
CA ALA A 160 -22.51 -1.72 -10.83
C ALA A 160 -23.16 -1.85 -9.43
N THR A 161 -22.42 -2.16 -8.37
CA THR A 161 -22.97 -2.18 -7.01
C THR A 161 -22.64 -0.90 -6.24
N PRO A 162 -23.59 -0.33 -5.48
CA PRO A 162 -23.31 0.80 -4.61
C PRO A 162 -22.20 0.48 -3.62
N GLY A 163 -21.36 1.47 -3.34
CA GLY A 163 -20.32 1.34 -2.34
C GLY A 163 -20.92 1.12 -0.95
N ARG A 164 -20.27 0.28 -0.15
CA ARG A 164 -20.61 0.08 1.26
C ARG A 164 -20.25 1.29 2.12
N ARG A 165 -21.00 1.45 3.21
CA ARG A 165 -20.70 2.44 4.25
C ARG A 165 -19.30 2.20 4.82
N GLY A 166 -18.56 3.26 5.12
CA GLY A 166 -17.31 3.19 5.86
C GLY A 166 -17.53 2.67 7.29
N PRO A 167 -16.49 2.13 7.95
CA PRO A 167 -16.64 1.60 9.29
C PRO A 167 -16.94 2.70 10.30
N ASN A 168 -17.81 2.42 11.26
CA ASN A 168 -17.96 3.30 12.42
C ASN A 168 -16.70 3.21 13.28
N LEU A 169 -16.20 4.36 13.74
CA LEU A 169 -14.98 4.44 14.53
C LEU A 169 -15.25 5.03 15.89
N THR A 170 -14.59 4.48 16.91
CA THR A 170 -14.44 5.14 18.22
C THR A 170 -12.97 5.48 18.40
N VAL A 171 -12.66 6.77 18.53
CA VAL A 171 -11.31 7.32 18.67
C VAL A 171 -11.13 7.79 20.10
N LEU A 172 -10.30 7.09 20.87
CA LEU A 172 -10.03 7.39 22.28
C LEU A 172 -8.68 8.10 22.38
N VAL A 173 -8.63 9.21 23.12
CA VAL A 173 -7.46 10.09 23.18
C VAL A 173 -7.09 10.38 24.63
N THR A 174 -5.84 10.10 25.02
CA THR A 174 -5.32 10.40 26.37
C THR A 174 -3.82 10.75 26.32
N ALA A 175 -3.34 11.43 27.35
CA ALA A 175 -1.92 11.69 27.50
C ALA A 175 -1.11 10.39 27.69
N LEU A 176 0.04 10.32 27.04
CA LEU A 176 1.02 9.25 27.22
C LEU A 176 2.45 9.82 27.13
N PRO A 177 2.91 10.56 28.16
CA PRO A 177 4.27 11.09 28.21
C PRO A 177 5.30 9.96 28.13
N SER A 178 6.33 10.12 27.30
CA SER A 178 7.44 9.19 27.21
C SER A 178 8.78 9.87 27.51
N PRO A 179 9.85 9.11 27.81
CA PRO A 179 11.19 9.67 27.97
C PRO A 179 11.70 10.45 26.76
N TYR A 180 11.09 10.25 25.58
CA TYR A 180 11.48 10.88 24.33
C TYR A 180 10.56 12.07 23.96
N TYR A 181 9.31 12.03 24.41
CA TYR A 181 8.27 12.99 24.05
C TYR A 181 7.36 13.21 25.27
N PRO A 182 7.63 14.24 26.10
CA PRO A 182 6.86 14.49 27.32
C PRO A 182 5.40 14.84 27.02
N ASP A 183 5.14 15.44 25.86
CA ASP A 183 3.80 15.86 25.46
C ASP A 183 3.12 14.86 24.52
N ALA A 184 3.58 13.60 24.47
CA ALA A 184 2.99 12.60 23.59
C ALA A 184 1.56 12.22 24.01
N VAL A 185 0.73 11.93 23.01
CA VAL A 185 -0.68 11.58 23.19
C VAL A 185 -0.97 10.27 22.47
N LEU A 186 -1.60 9.35 23.20
CA LEU A 186 -2.04 8.07 22.67
C LEU A 186 -3.41 8.25 22.00
N VAL A 187 -3.50 7.77 20.77
CA VAL A 187 -4.75 7.70 20.00
C VAL A 187 -5.07 6.24 19.72
N LYS A 188 -6.13 5.72 20.35
CA LYS A 188 -6.63 4.36 20.16
C LYS A 188 -7.87 4.42 19.27
N VAL A 189 -7.81 3.76 18.12
CA VAL A 189 -8.91 3.70 17.16
C VAL A 189 -9.52 2.31 17.20
N VAL A 190 -10.81 2.24 17.53
CA VAL A 190 -11.62 1.03 17.56
C VAL A 190 -12.56 1.02 16.37
N SER A 191 -12.54 -0.06 15.60
CA SER A 191 -13.37 -0.28 14.41
C SER A 191 -13.93 -1.70 14.46
N GLY A 192 -15.12 -1.88 15.04
CA GLY A 192 -15.65 -3.21 15.35
C GLY A 192 -14.72 -3.95 16.34
N SER A 193 -14.21 -5.12 15.94
CA SER A 193 -13.23 -5.89 16.73
C SER A 193 -11.77 -5.45 16.53
N GLN A 194 -11.51 -4.57 15.55
CA GLN A 194 -10.16 -4.13 15.23
C GLN A 194 -9.76 -2.95 16.11
N VAL A 195 -8.59 -3.03 16.76
CA VAL A 195 -8.00 -1.95 17.54
C VAL A 195 -6.65 -1.57 16.94
N ARG A 196 -6.41 -0.27 16.74
CA ARG A 196 -5.11 0.28 16.33
C ARG A 196 -4.69 1.41 17.26
N TYR A 197 -3.39 1.54 17.48
CA TYR A 197 -2.82 2.60 18.32
C TYR A 197 -1.89 3.47 17.48
N TYR A 198 -1.98 4.77 17.72
CA TYR A 198 -1.11 5.79 17.16
C TYR A 198 -0.64 6.69 18.30
N ILE A 199 0.48 7.39 18.07
CA ILE A 199 0.95 8.42 18.99
C ILE A 199 1.06 9.71 18.20
N SER A 200 0.45 10.78 18.71
CA SER A 200 0.74 12.15 18.30
C SER A 200 1.91 12.64 19.14
N GLN A 201 3.01 12.97 18.48
CA GLN A 201 4.24 13.38 19.15
C GLN A 201 4.10 14.76 19.82
N ASP A 202 3.45 15.68 19.13
CA ASP A 202 3.25 17.08 19.52
C ASP A 202 1.99 17.64 18.83
N ALA A 203 1.56 18.84 19.22
CA ALA A 203 0.36 19.47 18.66
C ALA A 203 0.51 19.98 17.23
N GLY A 204 1.74 20.16 16.72
CA GLY A 204 1.99 20.50 15.33
C GLY A 204 1.84 19.30 14.39
N ASN A 205 1.84 18.08 14.95
CA ASN A 205 1.80 16.82 14.24
C ASN A 205 0.62 15.94 14.72
N PRO A 206 -0.63 16.34 14.45
CA PRO A 206 -1.80 15.56 14.83
C PRO A 206 -1.92 14.28 14.01
N VAL A 207 -2.47 13.23 14.62
CA VAL A 207 -2.83 12.00 13.90
C VAL A 207 -4.13 12.25 13.13
N THR A 208 -4.13 11.98 11.82
CA THR A 208 -5.36 12.08 11.02
C THR A 208 -6.04 10.72 10.88
N VAL A 209 -7.27 10.58 11.36
CA VAL A 209 -8.08 9.36 11.29
C VAL A 209 -9.26 9.59 10.35
N VAL A 210 -9.43 8.71 9.36
CA VAL A 210 -10.48 8.84 8.35
C VAL A 210 -11.32 7.57 8.28
N SER A 211 -12.63 7.69 8.55
CA SER A 211 -13.60 6.68 8.13
C SER A 211 -14.03 6.99 6.70
N GLN A 212 -13.79 6.05 5.77
CA GLN A 212 -14.06 6.26 4.36
C GLN A 212 -15.04 5.21 3.82
N GLY A 213 -16.09 5.71 3.18
CA GLY A 213 -17.00 4.89 2.39
C GLY A 213 -16.32 4.23 1.19
N GLN A 214 -16.83 3.07 0.80
CA GLN A 214 -16.29 2.32 -0.32
C GLN A 214 -16.64 3.00 -1.66
N ARG A 215 -15.77 2.84 -2.65
CA ARG A 215 -16.04 3.29 -4.02
C ARG A 215 -17.20 2.53 -4.65
N GLY A 216 -18.10 3.21 -5.34
CA GLY A 216 -19.17 2.58 -6.14
C GLY A 216 -18.62 1.80 -7.34
N GLY A 217 -19.30 0.72 -7.72
CA GLY A 217 -18.96 -0.09 -8.89
C GLY A 217 -19.10 0.66 -10.20
N ASN A 218 -18.22 0.38 -11.17
CA ASN A 218 -18.34 0.95 -12.52
C ASN A 218 -19.60 0.46 -13.24
N GLY A 219 -20.12 1.24 -14.19
CA GLY A 219 -21.18 0.80 -15.10
C GLY A 219 -20.70 -0.33 -16.01
N HIS A 220 -21.64 -1.04 -16.62
CA HIS A 220 -21.35 -2.04 -17.64
C HIS A 220 -21.15 -1.36 -18.99
N ASP A 221 -20.22 -1.86 -19.79
CA ASP A 221 -20.06 -1.35 -21.15
C ASP A 221 -21.25 -1.80 -22.02
N GLY A 222 -21.61 -0.97 -22.98
CA GLY A 222 -22.65 -1.24 -23.95
C GLY A 222 -22.18 -2.24 -25.01
N ASP A 223 -23.12 -3.07 -25.47
CA ASP A 223 -22.82 -4.10 -26.47
C ASP A 223 -22.49 -3.50 -27.82
N THR A 224 -21.59 -4.13 -28.56
CA THR A 224 -21.33 -3.73 -29.95
C THR A 224 -22.48 -4.14 -30.86
N GLY A 225 -22.93 -3.20 -31.69
CA GLY A 225 -23.98 -3.42 -32.67
C GLY A 225 -23.57 -4.47 -33.70
N ARG A 226 -24.54 -5.31 -34.11
CA ARG A 226 -24.28 -6.38 -35.07
C ARG A 226 -24.07 -5.82 -36.47
N ARG A 227 -23.17 -6.41 -37.24
CA ARG A 227 -23.04 -6.07 -38.67
C ARG A 227 -24.30 -6.50 -39.44
N GLY A 228 -24.72 -5.66 -40.38
CA GLY A 228 -25.80 -5.96 -41.31
C GLY A 228 -25.43 -7.05 -42.33
N ALA A 229 -26.40 -7.86 -42.74
CA ALA A 229 -26.17 -8.93 -43.71
C ALA A 229 -25.88 -8.35 -45.10
N ASP A 230 -24.94 -8.93 -45.83
CA ASP A 230 -24.70 -8.51 -47.21
C ASP A 230 -25.87 -8.94 -48.12
N GLY A 231 -26.18 -8.12 -49.12
CA GLY A 231 -27.21 -8.39 -50.11
C GLY A 231 -26.80 -9.50 -51.07
N GLN A 232 -27.78 -10.24 -51.58
CA GLN A 232 -27.52 -11.36 -52.50
C GLN A 232 -27.22 -10.85 -53.91
N ASN A 233 -26.22 -11.42 -54.57
CA ASN A 233 -25.97 -11.12 -55.98
C ASN A 233 -27.06 -11.72 -56.87
N ALA A 234 -27.33 -11.05 -58.00
CA ALA A 234 -28.24 -11.57 -59.01
C ALA A 234 -27.74 -12.90 -59.58
N THR A 235 -28.63 -13.90 -59.66
CA THR A 235 -28.30 -15.24 -60.17
C THR A 235 -28.68 -15.43 -61.64
N SER A 236 -29.63 -14.63 -62.14
CA SER A 236 -30.07 -14.64 -63.55
C SER A 236 -29.63 -13.40 -64.31
N ASP A 237 -29.56 -13.52 -65.64
CA ASP A 237 -29.33 -12.36 -66.51
C ASP A 237 -30.44 -11.33 -66.32
N CYS A 238 -30.04 -10.06 -66.31
CA CYS A 238 -30.92 -8.92 -66.03
C CYS A 238 -31.55 -8.90 -64.63
N GLY A 239 -31.08 -9.74 -63.71
CA GLY A 239 -31.50 -9.73 -62.32
C GLY A 239 -30.84 -8.60 -61.52
N ASN A 240 -31.59 -8.02 -60.58
CA ASN A 240 -31.05 -7.05 -59.63
C ASN A 240 -30.36 -7.75 -58.46
N GLY A 241 -29.31 -7.14 -57.94
CA GLY A 241 -28.75 -7.54 -56.65
C GLY A 241 -29.68 -7.11 -55.52
N GLY A 242 -29.74 -7.89 -54.44
CA GLY A 242 -30.46 -7.52 -53.23
C GLY A 242 -29.71 -6.46 -52.44
N ASP A 243 -30.44 -5.63 -51.69
CA ASP A 243 -29.83 -4.64 -50.80
C ASP A 243 -29.12 -5.30 -49.61
N GLY A 244 -28.07 -4.65 -49.11
CA GLY A 244 -27.45 -5.02 -47.85
C GLY A 244 -28.35 -4.59 -46.68
N GLY A 245 -28.40 -5.41 -45.63
CA GLY A 245 -29.07 -5.09 -44.38
C GLY A 245 -28.31 -4.02 -43.59
N ASN A 246 -29.03 -3.22 -42.81
CA ASN A 246 -28.41 -2.22 -41.95
C ASN A 246 -27.66 -2.88 -40.78
N GLY A 247 -26.60 -2.22 -40.31
CA GLY A 247 -25.96 -2.56 -39.06
C GLY A 247 -26.88 -2.24 -37.88
N GLY A 248 -26.82 -3.07 -36.84
CA GLY A 248 -27.49 -2.80 -35.58
C GLY A 248 -26.77 -1.70 -34.80
N ASP A 249 -27.53 -0.93 -34.04
CA ASP A 249 -26.96 0.08 -33.14
C ASP A 249 -26.17 -0.59 -32.00
N GLY A 250 -25.16 0.10 -31.49
CA GLY A 250 -24.47 -0.28 -30.26
C GLY A 250 -25.35 0.02 -29.04
N GLY A 251 -25.23 -0.81 -28.00
CA GLY A 251 -25.90 -0.57 -26.72
C GLY A 251 -25.29 0.61 -25.98
N ASP A 252 -26.09 1.31 -25.19
CA ASP A 252 -25.58 2.35 -24.28
C ASP A 252 -24.78 1.73 -23.14
N GLY A 253 -23.81 2.48 -22.63
CA GLY A 253 -23.10 2.14 -21.40
C GLY A 253 -23.98 2.35 -20.17
N GLY A 254 -23.89 1.45 -19.21
CA GLY A 254 -24.62 1.54 -17.95
C GLY A 254 -24.09 2.65 -17.03
N PRO A 255 -24.93 3.18 -16.11
CA PRO A 255 -24.49 4.16 -15.13
C PRO A 255 -23.50 3.55 -14.12
N GLY A 256 -22.58 4.38 -13.63
CA GLY A 256 -21.76 4.05 -12.47
C GLY A 256 -22.58 4.05 -11.18
N ALA A 257 -22.28 3.15 -10.25
CA ALA A 257 -22.99 3.08 -8.99
C ALA A 257 -22.52 4.16 -8.00
N GLN A 258 -23.39 4.54 -7.07
CA GLN A 258 -23.07 5.52 -6.03
C GLN A 258 -21.94 5.04 -5.11
N GLY A 259 -21.07 5.95 -4.68
CA GLY A 259 -20.13 5.70 -3.59
C GLY A 259 -20.83 5.50 -2.25
N GLY A 260 -20.25 4.67 -1.40
CA GLY A 260 -20.81 4.40 -0.08
C GLY A 260 -20.64 5.59 0.87
N PRO A 261 -21.55 5.80 1.82
CA PRO A 261 -21.41 6.88 2.80
C PRO A 261 -20.22 6.65 3.75
N GLY A 262 -19.72 7.70 4.39
CA GLY A 262 -18.75 7.57 5.48
C GLY A 262 -19.36 6.89 6.72
N GLY A 263 -18.52 6.27 7.55
CA GLY A 263 -18.94 5.75 8.85
C GLY A 263 -19.09 6.86 9.89
N ASP A 264 -19.92 6.66 10.91
CA ASP A 264 -19.98 7.60 12.03
C ASP A 264 -18.72 7.46 12.88
N VAL A 265 -18.15 8.59 13.31
CA VAL A 265 -16.97 8.62 14.18
C VAL A 265 -17.30 9.31 15.49
N MET A 266 -17.00 8.65 16.61
CA MET A 266 -17.06 9.24 17.94
C MET A 266 -15.63 9.44 18.47
N VAL A 267 -15.29 10.67 18.83
CA VAL A 267 -14.02 10.98 19.49
C VAL A 267 -14.26 11.16 20.98
N VAL A 268 -13.57 10.39 21.81
CA VAL A 268 -13.67 10.48 23.26
C VAL A 268 -12.34 10.98 23.81
N PHE A 269 -12.35 12.18 24.35
CA PHE A 269 -11.18 12.75 25.01
C PHE A 269 -11.17 12.38 26.49
N ASP A 270 -9.98 12.13 27.01
CA ASP A 270 -9.76 12.09 28.46
C ASP A 270 -10.16 13.42 29.08
N LYS A 271 -11.14 13.37 29.98
CA LYS A 271 -11.73 14.56 30.61
C LYS A 271 -10.73 15.37 31.44
N THR A 272 -9.58 14.80 31.79
CA THR A 272 -8.60 15.43 32.69
C THR A 272 -7.76 16.51 32.02
N ASN A 273 -7.57 16.49 30.70
CA ASN A 273 -6.68 17.43 30.00
C ASN A 273 -7.14 17.74 28.57
N ILE A 274 -8.43 18.03 28.39
CA ILE A 274 -9.05 18.19 27.08
C ILE A 274 -8.31 19.21 26.18
N GLU A 275 -7.92 20.37 26.71
CA GLU A 275 -7.30 21.45 25.94
C GLU A 275 -5.97 21.04 25.29
N ALA A 276 -5.21 20.15 25.94
CA ALA A 276 -3.96 19.63 25.39
C ALA A 276 -4.18 18.53 24.33
N LEU A 277 -5.37 17.90 24.33
CA LEU A 277 -5.69 16.72 23.52
C LEU A 277 -6.44 17.06 22.22
N GLU A 278 -7.29 18.08 22.21
CA GLU A 278 -8.14 18.39 21.04
C GLU A 278 -7.35 18.64 19.75
N ARG A 279 -6.18 19.28 19.88
CA ARG A 279 -5.30 19.57 18.72
C ARG A 279 -4.42 18.39 18.31
N ARG A 280 -4.58 17.21 18.90
CA ARG A 280 -3.71 16.04 18.67
C ARG A 280 -4.28 15.04 17.68
N VAL A 281 -5.55 15.17 17.34
CA VAL A 281 -6.21 14.30 16.39
C VAL A 281 -7.08 15.10 15.43
N ILE A 282 -6.98 14.78 14.15
CA ILE A 282 -7.90 15.28 13.12
C ILE A 282 -8.75 14.10 12.69
N VAL A 283 -10.06 14.22 12.85
CA VAL A 283 -11.00 13.14 12.52
C VAL A 283 -11.88 13.55 11.36
N ARG A 284 -12.01 12.66 10.37
CA ARG A 284 -12.86 12.86 9.21
C ARG A 284 -13.72 11.63 8.97
N SER A 285 -14.96 11.88 8.56
CA SER A 285 -15.80 10.88 7.92
C SER A 285 -16.10 11.34 6.51
N VAL A 286 -15.74 10.55 5.52
CA VAL A 286 -15.89 10.91 4.10
C VAL A 286 -16.61 9.79 3.36
N GLY A 287 -17.50 10.16 2.44
CA GLY A 287 -18.07 9.18 1.53
C GLY A 287 -17.04 8.68 0.52
N GLY A 288 -17.30 7.49 -0.02
CA GLY A 288 -16.54 6.91 -1.11
C GLY A 288 -16.83 7.60 -2.43
N PRO A 289 -15.92 7.52 -3.40
CA PRO A 289 -16.18 8.03 -4.73
C PRO A 289 -17.24 7.21 -5.47
N GLY A 290 -17.97 7.84 -6.38
CA GLY A 290 -18.84 7.12 -7.30
C GLY A 290 -18.06 6.20 -8.25
N GLY A 291 -18.76 5.23 -8.81
CA GLY A 291 -18.27 4.40 -9.91
C GLY A 291 -18.22 5.20 -11.21
N TRP A 292 -17.33 4.82 -12.12
CA TRP A 292 -17.36 5.39 -13.48
C TRP A 292 -18.59 4.89 -14.23
N GLY A 293 -19.12 5.67 -15.17
CA GLY A 293 -20.08 5.14 -16.14
C GLY A 293 -19.40 4.13 -17.07
N GLY A 294 -20.19 3.19 -17.60
CA GLY A 294 -19.75 2.26 -18.63
C GLY A 294 -19.67 2.94 -19.98
N ARG A 295 -18.82 2.44 -20.86
CA ARG A 295 -18.65 3.00 -22.20
C ARG A 295 -19.79 2.57 -23.11
N GLY A 296 -20.27 3.43 -24.01
CA GLY A 296 -21.20 3.06 -25.07
C GLY A 296 -20.57 2.10 -26.08
N GLY A 297 -21.35 1.13 -26.54
CA GLY A 297 -20.97 0.17 -27.56
C GLY A 297 -20.90 0.82 -28.94
N SER A 298 -19.96 0.39 -29.77
CA SER A 298 -19.89 0.88 -31.16
C SER A 298 -21.07 0.35 -31.98
N GLY A 299 -21.59 1.17 -32.89
CA GLY A 299 -22.58 0.72 -33.89
C GLY A 299 -22.00 -0.31 -34.86
N GLY A 300 -22.85 -1.24 -35.31
CA GLY A 300 -22.49 -2.24 -36.30
C GLY A 300 -22.39 -1.63 -37.69
N SER A 301 -21.47 -2.13 -38.52
CA SER A 301 -21.41 -1.73 -39.93
C SER A 301 -22.64 -2.22 -40.71
N GLY A 302 -23.05 -1.49 -41.74
CA GLY A 302 -24.03 -1.98 -42.70
C GLY A 302 -23.47 -3.11 -43.58
N GLY A 303 -24.36 -3.94 -44.11
CA GLY A 303 -24.04 -4.95 -45.10
C GLY A 303 -23.84 -4.33 -46.47
N ASN A 304 -22.97 -4.92 -47.29
CA ASN A 304 -22.77 -4.46 -48.66
C ASN A 304 -23.98 -4.82 -49.54
N GLY A 305 -24.31 -4.00 -50.53
CA GLY A 305 -25.32 -4.36 -51.52
C GLY A 305 -24.84 -5.46 -52.48
N GLY A 306 -25.75 -6.32 -52.91
CA GLY A 306 -25.49 -7.36 -53.90
C GLY A 306 -25.31 -6.78 -55.30
N SER A 307 -24.48 -7.41 -56.12
CA SER A 307 -24.25 -6.99 -57.50
C SER A 307 -25.40 -7.43 -58.41
N GLY A 308 -25.90 -6.52 -59.26
CA GLY A 308 -26.81 -6.84 -60.34
C GLY A 308 -26.10 -7.51 -61.53
N ARG A 309 -26.86 -8.16 -62.41
CA ARG A 309 -26.35 -8.74 -63.67
C ARG A 309 -27.02 -8.11 -64.87
N SER A 310 -26.26 -7.71 -65.87
CA SER A 310 -26.79 -7.21 -67.15
C SER A 310 -26.71 -8.32 -68.21
N GLY A 311 -27.76 -8.44 -69.01
CA GLY A 311 -27.83 -9.31 -70.19
C GLY A 311 -27.86 -8.51 -71.48
N THR A 312 -27.96 -9.19 -72.63
CA THR A 312 -27.81 -8.58 -73.97
C THR A 312 -28.75 -7.40 -74.23
N ASN A 313 -29.95 -7.41 -73.66
CA ASN A 313 -30.98 -6.39 -73.88
C ASN A 313 -31.54 -5.76 -72.58
N CYS A 314 -30.89 -5.97 -71.44
CA CYS A 314 -31.36 -5.44 -70.15
C CYS A 314 -30.25 -5.33 -69.12
N SER A 315 -30.38 -4.37 -68.19
CA SER A 315 -29.41 -4.14 -67.12
C SER A 315 -30.02 -4.37 -65.75
N GLY A 316 -29.45 -5.30 -64.98
CA GLY A 316 -29.78 -5.45 -63.56
C GLY A 316 -29.01 -4.44 -62.71
N SER A 317 -29.69 -3.78 -61.79
CA SER A 317 -29.08 -2.83 -60.86
C SER A 317 -28.44 -3.55 -59.66
N SER A 318 -27.31 -3.06 -59.19
CA SER A 318 -26.79 -3.48 -57.89
C SER A 318 -27.68 -2.97 -56.77
N GLY A 319 -27.79 -3.77 -55.71
CA GLY A 319 -28.41 -3.37 -54.46
C GLY A 319 -27.58 -2.29 -53.76
N THR A 320 -28.25 -1.53 -52.92
CA THR A 320 -27.67 -0.51 -52.06
C THR A 320 -27.00 -1.14 -50.84
N ALA A 321 -25.94 -0.52 -50.34
CA ALA A 321 -25.35 -0.94 -49.06
C ALA A 321 -26.24 -0.47 -47.90
N GLY A 322 -26.35 -1.31 -46.88
CA GLY A 322 -27.02 -0.95 -45.64
C GLY A 322 -26.27 0.15 -44.89
N THR A 323 -26.99 0.89 -44.06
CA THR A 323 -26.41 1.94 -43.22
C THR A 323 -25.71 1.34 -42.01
N ALA A 324 -24.65 1.99 -41.52
CA ALA A 324 -24.09 1.64 -40.21
C ALA A 324 -25.07 2.01 -39.08
N GLY A 325 -25.09 1.20 -38.04
CA GLY A 325 -25.76 1.50 -36.79
C GLY A 325 -25.05 2.63 -36.04
N ARG A 326 -25.79 3.29 -35.16
CA ARG A 326 -25.27 4.34 -34.28
C ARG A 326 -24.49 3.72 -33.13
N SER A 327 -23.46 4.41 -32.66
CA SER A 327 -22.83 4.05 -31.38
C SER A 327 -23.75 4.42 -30.22
N GLY A 328 -23.74 3.58 -29.19
CA GLY A 328 -24.34 3.89 -27.90
C GLY A 328 -23.61 5.04 -27.21
N SER A 329 -24.33 5.68 -26.31
CA SER A 329 -23.83 6.73 -25.42
C SER A 329 -23.08 6.14 -24.23
N ASP A 330 -22.09 6.88 -23.71
CA ASP A 330 -21.44 6.53 -22.44
C ASP A 330 -22.41 6.76 -21.27
N GLY A 331 -22.38 5.85 -20.29
CA GLY A 331 -23.16 5.98 -19.07
C GLY A 331 -22.65 7.12 -18.18
N PRO A 332 -23.51 7.71 -17.34
CA PRO A 332 -23.09 8.74 -16.39
C PRO A 332 -22.26 8.13 -15.25
N ALA A 333 -21.35 8.92 -14.68
CA ALA A 333 -20.66 8.55 -13.45
C ALA A 333 -21.61 8.54 -12.24
N GLY A 334 -21.36 7.65 -11.30
CA GLY A 334 -22.10 7.59 -10.04
C GLY A 334 -21.77 8.77 -9.13
N HIS A 335 -22.70 9.13 -8.25
CA HIS A 335 -22.47 10.19 -7.26
C HIS A 335 -21.52 9.74 -6.15
N HIS A 336 -20.78 10.68 -5.56
CA HIS A 336 -20.03 10.45 -4.33
C HIS A 336 -20.98 10.10 -3.17
N GLY A 337 -20.49 9.27 -2.25
CA GLY A 337 -21.18 9.02 -0.99
C GLY A 337 -21.17 10.26 -0.09
N TYR A 338 -22.15 10.36 0.80
CA TYR A 338 -22.20 11.43 1.78
C TYR A 338 -21.21 11.18 2.94
N PRO A 339 -20.63 12.24 3.54
CA PRO A 339 -19.93 12.15 4.82
C PRO A 339 -20.80 11.50 5.92
N GLY A 340 -20.18 10.73 6.81
CA GLY A 340 -20.82 10.32 8.07
C GLY A 340 -20.71 11.41 9.14
N ARG A 341 -21.29 11.17 10.31
CA ARG A 341 -21.24 12.13 11.43
C ARG A 341 -19.93 12.02 12.20
N VAL A 342 -19.40 13.15 12.66
CA VAL A 342 -18.28 13.18 13.61
C VAL A 342 -18.80 13.82 14.89
N GLY A 343 -18.80 13.04 15.98
CA GLY A 343 -19.19 13.46 17.32
C GLY A 343 -17.99 13.49 18.26
N GLN A 344 -18.14 14.23 19.36
CA GLN A 344 -17.15 14.32 20.42
C GLN A 344 -17.82 14.09 21.78
N SER A 345 -17.11 13.46 22.69
CA SER A 345 -17.51 13.30 24.09
C SER A 345 -16.29 13.25 25.01
N LEU A 346 -16.54 13.25 26.32
CA LEU A 346 -15.51 13.11 27.35
C LEU A 346 -15.65 11.77 28.05
N GLY A 347 -14.51 11.17 28.39
CA GLY A 347 -14.44 9.88 29.05
C GLY A 347 -13.42 9.86 30.18
N VAL A 348 -13.52 8.85 31.04
CA VAL A 348 -12.51 8.56 32.06
C VAL A 348 -11.44 7.66 31.46
N ARG A 349 -10.16 8.02 31.64
CA ARG A 349 -9.01 7.29 31.09
C ARG A 349 -9.08 5.79 31.37
N ASP A 350 -9.36 5.43 32.62
CA ASP A 350 -9.38 4.04 33.08
C ASP A 350 -10.43 3.19 32.37
N GLU A 351 -11.57 3.77 32.00
CA GLU A 351 -12.63 3.07 31.26
C GLU A 351 -12.26 2.92 29.78
N MET A 352 -11.74 3.99 29.17
CA MET A 352 -11.33 4.00 27.76
C MET A 352 -10.15 3.06 27.49
N PHE A 353 -9.24 2.94 28.46
CA PHE A 353 -7.96 2.27 28.32
C PHE A 353 -7.76 1.15 29.35
N ALA A 354 -8.83 0.52 29.83
CA ALA A 354 -8.76 -0.55 30.82
C ALA A 354 -7.71 -1.65 30.51
N PRO A 355 -7.58 -2.14 29.25
CA PRO A 355 -6.56 -3.14 28.90
C PRO A 355 -5.12 -2.60 28.96
N GLU A 356 -4.93 -1.28 28.81
CA GLU A 356 -3.63 -0.61 28.78
C GLU A 356 -3.20 -0.08 30.15
N LEU A 357 -4.08 -0.08 31.16
CA LEU A 357 -3.80 0.41 32.51
C LEU A 357 -2.51 -0.15 33.14
N PRO A 358 -2.17 -1.46 33.02
CA PRO A 358 -0.90 -1.95 33.54
C PRO A 358 0.31 -1.25 32.90
N THR A 359 0.22 -0.91 31.62
CA THR A 359 1.26 -0.16 30.90
C THR A 359 1.34 1.26 31.43
N PHE A 360 0.21 1.91 31.73
CA PHE A 360 0.19 3.29 32.25
C PHE A 360 0.74 3.40 33.67
N LYS A 361 0.34 2.49 34.56
CA LYS A 361 0.79 2.49 35.97
C LYS A 361 2.30 2.31 36.11
N GLU A 362 2.92 1.49 35.25
CA GLU A 362 4.39 1.34 35.28
C GLU A 362 5.12 2.66 35.01
N LEU A 363 4.47 3.60 34.33
CA LEU A 363 5.07 4.86 33.92
C LEU A 363 4.93 5.94 34.93
N GLU A 364 3.75 6.06 35.52
CA GLU A 364 3.47 7.04 36.57
C GLU A 364 4.48 6.81 37.71
N ILE A 365 4.70 5.54 38.09
CA ILE A 365 5.73 5.15 39.05
C ILE A 365 7.14 5.58 38.63
N ARG A 366 7.54 5.37 37.36
CA ARG A 366 8.90 5.68 36.89
C ARG A 366 9.16 7.16 36.69
N LEU A 367 8.15 7.91 36.26
CA LEU A 367 8.23 9.35 36.02
C LEU A 367 8.00 10.15 37.31
N GLY A 368 7.61 9.49 38.40
CA GLY A 368 7.30 10.14 39.67
C GLY A 368 6.02 10.98 39.61
N LEU A 369 5.04 10.52 38.81
CA LEU A 369 3.74 11.16 38.62
C LEU A 369 2.67 10.56 39.54
#